data_AF-A0ABC8R661-F1
#
_entry.id   AF-A0ABC8R661-F1
#
_cell.length_a   1.000
_cell.length_b   1.000
_cell.length_c   1.000
_cell.angle_alpha   90.00
_cell.angle_beta   90.00
_cell.angle_gamma   90.00
#
_symmetry.space_group_name_H-M   'P 1'
#
loop_
_entity.id
_entity.type
_entity.pdbx_description
1 polymer ?
#
loop_
_entity_poly.entity_id
_entity_poly.type
_entity_poly.pdbx_seq_one_letter_code
_entity_poly.pdbx_strand_id
1 'polypeptide(L)'
;MEIHNQIFYTTLCSCILSLTGLILQGHLLMAIDFVSRHNDCFVDVALLSTVATASQFFISYTIRTFGALTFATIMTTRQLVSILLSCVWFGHPLSWEQCAGAVIVFGSLYTKSFLKNKPQKPSPSEQMENGASSPLKGNP
;
A
#
# COMPACT_ATOMS: atom_id res chain seq x y z
N MET A 1 8.06 -19.57 11.70
CA MET A 1 7.20 -18.44 12.15
C MET A 1 6.58 -17.82 10.90
N GLU A 2 5.59 -18.52 10.37
CA GLU A 2 5.14 -18.43 8.99
C GLU A 2 4.15 -17.28 8.78
N ILE A 3 4.21 -16.64 7.60
CA ILE A 3 3.26 -15.71 6.94
C ILE A 3 2.00 -15.28 7.71
N HIS A 4 1.22 -16.21 8.26
CA HIS A 4 0.08 -16.00 9.15
C HIS A 4 0.37 -14.99 10.27
N ASN A 5 1.51 -15.11 10.96
CA ASN A 5 1.82 -14.23 12.10
C ASN A 5 2.08 -12.79 11.65
N GLN A 6 2.75 -12.61 10.51
CA GLN A 6 2.99 -11.30 9.91
C GLN A 6 1.66 -10.65 9.49
N ILE A 7 0.81 -11.40 8.79
CA ILE A 7 -0.49 -10.91 8.34
C ILE A 7 -1.35 -10.51 9.54
N PHE A 8 -1.42 -11.37 10.56
CA PHE A 8 -2.18 -11.11 11.78
C PHE A 8 -1.75 -9.81 12.46
N TYR A 9 -0.46 -9.64 12.77
CA TYR A 9 0.03 -8.42 13.43
C TYR A 9 -0.21 -7.16 12.59
N THR A 10 0.06 -7.20 11.29
CA THR A 10 -0.18 -6.03 10.42
C THR A 10 -1.67 -5.66 10.40
N THR A 11 -2.57 -6.63 10.22
CA THR A 11 -4.02 -6.37 10.21
C THR A 11 -4.55 -5.90 11.56
N LEU A 12 -4.02 -6.42 12.67
CA LEU A 12 -4.43 -6.03 14.02
C LEU A 12 -4.01 -4.60 14.33
N CYS A 13 -2.76 -4.24 14.03
CA CYS A 13 -2.27 -2.87 14.19
C CYS A 13 -3.08 -1.89 13.33
N SER A 14 -3.34 -2.21 12.06
CA SER A 14 -4.18 -1.38 11.20
C SER A 14 -5.59 -1.21 11.76
N CYS A 15 -6.21 -2.28 12.28
CA CYS A 15 -7.54 -2.22 12.89
C CYS A 15 -7.56 -1.29 14.12
N ILE A 16 -6.57 -1.42 15.02
CA ILE A 16 -6.47 -0.58 16.23
C ILE A 16 -6.28 0.89 15.84
N LEU A 17 -5.40 1.18 14.88
CA LEU A 17 -5.15 2.55 14.42
C LEU A 17 -6.40 3.15 13.76
N SER A 18 -7.08 2.40 12.88
CA SER A 18 -8.32 2.84 12.25
C SER A 18 -9.44 3.05 13.27
N LEU A 19 -9.60 2.16 14.24
CA LEU A 19 -10.62 2.29 15.30
C LEU A 19 -10.34 3.52 16.17
N THR A 20 -9.08 3.73 16.56
CA THR A 20 -8.66 4.89 17.35
C THR A 20 -8.92 6.19 16.57
N GLY A 21 -8.57 6.24 15.29
CA GLY A 21 -8.86 7.40 14.43
C GLY A 21 -10.36 7.70 14.35
N LEU A 22 -11.19 6.67 14.22
CA LEU A 22 -12.64 6.81 14.13
C LEU A 22 -13.26 7.28 15.46
N ILE A 23 -12.72 6.84 16.60
CA ILE A 23 -13.13 7.30 17.94
C ILE A 23 -12.73 8.76 18.14
N LEU A 24 -11.50 9.14 17.80
CA LEU A 24 -11.00 10.52 17.94
C LEU A 24 -11.82 11.52 17.11
N GLN A 25 -12.33 11.09 15.96
CA GLN A 25 -13.17 11.92 15.09
C GLN A 25 -14.66 11.91 15.51
N GLY A 26 -15.07 11.04 16.44
CA GLY A 26 -16.44 10.95 16.93
C GLY A 26 -17.45 10.34 15.95
N HIS A 27 -16.99 9.76 14.83
CA HIS A 27 -17.87 9.25 13.77
C HIS A 27 -18.31 7.79 13.95
N LEU A 28 -17.78 7.08 14.96
CA LEU A 28 -18.05 5.66 15.18
C LEU A 28 -19.54 5.35 15.34
N LEU A 29 -20.26 6.11 16.17
CA LEU A 29 -21.68 5.87 16.42
C LEU A 29 -22.54 6.15 15.18
N MET A 30 -22.22 7.19 14.40
CA MET A 30 -22.89 7.47 13.13
C MET A 30 -22.66 6.36 12.10
N ALA A 31 -21.45 5.80 12.04
CA ALA A 31 -21.14 4.71 11.13
C ALA A 31 -21.93 3.43 11.47
N ILE A 32 -22.03 3.08 12.75
CA ILE A 32 -22.81 1.90 13.21
C ILE A 32 -24.29 2.08 12.90
N ASP A 33 -24.83 3.27 13.19
CA ASP A 33 -26.24 3.58 12.94
C ASP A 33 -26.58 3.56 11.43
N PHE A 34 -25.67 4.05 10.57
CA PHE A 34 -25.82 3.98 9.12
C PHE A 34 -25.85 2.53 8.61
N VAL A 35 -24.92 1.68 9.07
CA VAL A 35 -24.87 0.27 8.66
C VAL A 35 -26.10 -0.51 9.16
N SER A 36 -26.60 -0.18 10.36
CA SER A 36 -27.83 -0.78 10.91
C SER A 36 -29.06 -0.43 10.09
N ARG A 37 -29.14 0.80 9.57
CA ARG A 37 -30.27 1.27 8.74
C ARG A 37 -30.22 0.77 7.30
N HIS A 38 -29.04 0.46 6.77
CA HIS A 38 -28.84 -0.01 5.40
C HIS A 38 -28.20 -1.41 5.36
N ASN A 39 -29.04 -2.45 5.34
CA ASN A 39 -28.59 -3.84 5.34
C ASN A 39 -27.80 -4.22 4.07
N ASP A 40 -28.09 -3.60 2.91
CA ASP A 40 -27.30 -3.78 1.69
C ASP A 40 -25.83 -3.36 1.87
N CYS A 41 -25.61 -2.26 2.61
CA CYS A 41 -24.26 -1.77 2.90
C CYS A 41 -23.45 -2.76 3.74
N PHE A 42 -24.10 -3.52 4.63
CA PHE A 42 -23.44 -4.56 5.40
C PHE A 42 -22.84 -5.65 4.49
N VAL A 43 -23.56 -6.02 3.43
CA VAL A 43 -23.08 -7.01 2.45
C VAL A 43 -21.87 -6.48 1.68
N ASP A 44 -21.91 -5.23 1.22
CA ASP A 44 -20.77 -4.58 0.56
C ASP A 44 -19.54 -4.55 1.48
N VAL A 45 -19.72 -4.18 2.75
CA VAL A 45 -18.63 -4.16 3.74
C VAL A 45 -18.06 -5.56 3.98
N ALA A 46 -18.90 -6.58 4.10
CA ALA A 46 -18.46 -7.97 4.28
C ALA A 46 -17.70 -8.51 3.06
N LEU A 47 -18.17 -8.19 1.85
CA LEU A 47 -17.49 -8.55 0.60
C LEU A 47 -16.14 -7.83 0.49
N LEU A 48 -16.12 -6.52 0.72
CA LEU A 48 -14.88 -5.73 0.73
C LEU A 48 -13.88 -6.25 1.76
N SER A 49 -14.34 -6.60 2.96
CA SER A 49 -13.49 -7.17 4.01
C SER A 49 -12.89 -8.52 3.59
N THR A 50 -13.71 -9.42 3.04
CA THR A 50 -13.26 -10.75 2.58
C THR A 50 -12.22 -10.62 1.47
N VAL A 51 -12.49 -9.76 0.47
CA VAL A 51 -11.55 -9.48 -0.63
C VAL A 51 -10.27 -8.82 -0.11
N ALA A 52 -10.37 -7.88 0.83
CA ALA A 52 -9.21 -7.25 1.45
C ALA A 52 -8.33 -8.28 2.17
N THR A 53 -8.92 -9.13 3.01
CA THR A 53 -8.20 -10.21 3.70
C THR A 53 -7.54 -11.17 2.70
N ALA A 54 -8.26 -11.61 1.66
CA ALA A 54 -7.71 -12.47 0.61
C ALA A 54 -6.51 -11.81 -0.10
N SER A 55 -6.61 -10.52 -0.43
CA SER A 55 -5.53 -9.77 -1.07
C SER A 55 -4.29 -9.63 -0.16
N GLN A 56 -4.49 -9.53 1.15
CA GLN A 56 -3.43 -9.45 2.15
C GLN A 56 -2.51 -10.68 2.11
N PHE A 57 -3.08 -11.87 1.90
CA PHE A 57 -2.31 -13.11 1.70
C PHE A 57 -1.46 -13.05 0.43
N PHE A 58 -2.04 -12.56 -0.68
CA PHE A 58 -1.32 -12.43 -1.94
C PHE A 58 -0.17 -11.41 -1.86
N ILE A 59 -0.39 -10.30 -1.16
CA ILE A 59 0.63 -9.28 -0.90
C ILE A 59 1.79 -9.88 -0.10
N SER A 60 1.48 -10.52 1.02
CA SER A 60 2.51 -11.12 1.87
C SER A 60 3.29 -12.21 1.13
N TYR A 61 2.61 -13.06 0.36
CA TYR A 61 3.25 -14.06 -0.49
C TYR A 61 4.20 -13.43 -1.52
N THR A 62 3.75 -12.39 -2.22
CA THR A 62 4.55 -11.67 -3.22
C THR A 62 5.81 -11.07 -2.60
N ILE A 63 5.70 -10.44 -1.43
CA ILE A 63 6.84 -9.84 -0.73
C ILE A 63 7.85 -10.91 -0.32
N ARG A 64 7.39 -12.08 0.13
CA ARG A 64 8.30 -13.18 0.53
C ARG A 64 9.00 -13.82 -0.66
N THR A 65 8.33 -13.96 -1.79
CA THR A 65 8.88 -14.62 -2.99
C THR A 65 9.74 -13.67 -3.84
N PHE A 66 9.30 -12.42 -4.05
CA PHE A 66 9.92 -11.47 -4.98
C PHE A 66 10.54 -10.24 -4.31
N GLY A 67 10.39 -10.10 -2.99
CA GLY A 67 10.90 -8.97 -2.22
C GLY A 67 9.99 -7.72 -2.26
N ALA A 68 10.26 -6.80 -1.35
CA ALA A 68 9.49 -5.57 -1.18
C ALA A 68 9.56 -4.62 -2.39
N LEU A 69 10.71 -4.55 -3.08
CA LEU A 69 10.87 -3.67 -4.25
C LEU A 69 9.99 -4.08 -5.43
N THR A 70 9.87 -5.39 -5.69
CA THR A 70 9.03 -5.91 -6.76
C THR A 70 7.56 -5.63 -6.45
N PHE A 71 7.14 -5.83 -5.21
CA PHE A 71 5.81 -5.48 -4.73
C PHE A 71 5.50 -3.98 -4.94
N ALA A 72 6.42 -3.09 -4.55
CA ALA A 72 6.27 -1.65 -4.78
C ALA A 72 6.15 -1.30 -6.27
N THR A 73 6.89 -2.00 -7.14
CA THR A 73 6.82 -1.83 -8.60
C THR A 73 5.45 -2.26 -9.14
N ILE A 74 4.90 -3.37 -8.66
CA ILE A 74 3.57 -3.86 -9.05
C ILE A 74 2.48 -2.86 -8.61
N MET A 75 2.52 -2.37 -7.37
CA MET A 75 1.54 -1.40 -6.86
C MET A 75 1.52 -0.11 -7.66
N THR A 76 2.70 0.45 -7.93
CA THR A 76 2.85 1.70 -8.69
C THR A 76 2.42 1.54 -10.14
N THR A 77 2.73 0.39 -10.76
CA THR A 77 2.25 0.05 -12.11
C THR A 77 0.72 0.00 -12.15
N ARG A 78 0.10 -0.68 -11.18
CA ARG A 78 -1.37 -0.75 -11.08
C ARG A 78 -1.99 0.65 -10.93
N GLN A 79 -1.41 1.49 -10.06
CA GLN A 79 -1.90 2.85 -9.84
C GLN A 79 -1.77 3.70 -11.11
N LEU A 80 -0.66 3.56 -11.85
CA LEU A 80 -0.47 4.25 -13.13
C LEU A 80 -1.51 3.85 -14.15
N VAL A 81 -1.73 2.54 -14.34
CA VAL A 81 -2.68 2.05 -15.34
C VAL A 81 -4.08 2.62 -15.05
N SER A 82 -4.47 2.69 -13.78
CA SER A 82 -5.72 3.32 -13.36
C SER A 82 -5.78 4.83 -13.70
N ILE A 83 -4.69 5.56 -13.45
CA ILE A 83 -4.60 6.99 -13.78
C ILE A 83 -4.68 7.20 -15.30
N LEU A 84 -3.91 6.46 -16.10
CA LEU A 84 -3.94 6.57 -17.56
C LEU A 84 -5.31 6.23 -18.12
N LEU A 85 -5.93 5.14 -17.64
CA LEU A 85 -7.26 4.74 -18.06
C LEU A 85 -8.31 5.80 -17.71
N SER A 86 -8.21 6.40 -16.52
CA SER A 86 -9.06 7.53 -16.10
C SER A 86 -8.90 8.73 -17.03
N CYS A 87 -7.66 9.13 -17.36
CA CYS A 87 -7.42 10.25 -18.27
C CYS A 87 -7.98 9.99 -19.68
N VAL A 88 -7.80 8.77 -20.20
CA VAL A 88 -8.36 8.37 -21.50
C VAL A 88 -9.89 8.38 -21.46
N TRP A 89 -10.49 7.88 -20.39
CA TRP A 89 -11.95 7.79 -20.25
C TRP A 89 -12.62 9.15 -20.06
N PHE A 90 -12.05 10.03 -19.24
CA PHE A 90 -12.59 11.36 -18.95
C PHE A 90 -12.21 12.42 -19.99
N GLY A 91 -11.36 12.10 -20.97
CA GLY A 91 -11.01 12.98 -22.07
C GLY A 91 -10.27 14.27 -21.67
N HIS A 92 -9.74 14.35 -20.46
CA HIS A 92 -8.94 15.50 -20.03
C HIS A 92 -7.57 15.43 -20.71
N PRO A 93 -7.18 16.43 -21.54
CA PRO A 93 -5.86 16.46 -22.13
C PRO A 93 -4.84 16.63 -20.99
N LEU A 94 -4.05 15.58 -20.75
CA LEU A 94 -2.89 15.65 -19.87
C LEU A 94 -1.97 16.74 -20.41
N SER A 95 -1.67 17.75 -19.59
CA SER A 95 -0.70 18.78 -19.95
C SER A 95 0.64 18.12 -20.29
N TRP A 96 1.37 18.68 -21.25
CA TRP A 96 2.65 18.14 -21.70
C TRP A 96 3.64 17.92 -20.54
N GLU A 97 3.58 18.79 -19.53
CA GLU A 97 4.38 18.70 -18.31
C GLU A 97 4.03 17.47 -17.46
N GLN A 98 2.75 17.07 -17.41
CA GLN A 98 2.31 15.86 -16.68
C GLN A 98 2.74 14.58 -17.39
N CYS A 99 2.71 14.59 -18.73
CA CYS A 99 3.23 13.49 -19.52
C CYS A 99 4.74 13.32 -19.31
N ALA A 100 5.50 14.41 -19.37
CA ALA A 100 6.94 14.39 -19.11
C ALA A 100 7.27 13.92 -17.68
N GLY A 101 6.55 14.43 -16.67
CA GLY A 101 6.70 13.99 -15.27
C GLY A 101 6.40 12.50 -15.08
N ALA A 102 5.34 11.99 -15.73
CA ALA A 102 5.02 10.57 -15.71
C ALA A 102 6.16 9.74 -16.32
N VAL A 103 6.64 10.09 -17.52
CA VAL A 103 7.74 9.37 -18.18
C VAL A 103 8.99 9.33 -17.30
N ILE A 104 9.32 10.41 -16.60
CA ILE A 104 10.48 10.47 -15.68
C ILE A 104 10.29 9.52 -14.49
N VAL A 105 9.14 9.58 -13.81
CA VAL A 105 8.86 8.76 -12.62
C VAL A 105 8.83 7.28 -12.98
N PHE A 106 8.12 6.90 -14.06
CA PHE A 106 8.04 5.52 -14.51
C PHE A 106 9.37 5.04 -15.07
N GLY A 107 10.04 5.83 -15.90
CA GLY A 107 11.36 5.51 -16.43
C GLY A 107 12.37 5.22 -15.32
N SER A 108 12.38 6.03 -14.26
CA SER A 108 13.26 5.83 -13.11
C SER A 108 12.93 4.55 -12.34
N LEU A 109 11.64 4.29 -12.11
CA LEU A 109 11.17 3.12 -11.38
C LEU A 109 11.46 1.81 -12.12
N TYR A 110 11.15 1.75 -13.42
CA TYR A 110 11.44 0.58 -14.25
C TYR A 110 12.95 0.38 -14.41
N THR A 111 13.72 1.44 -14.67
CA THR A 111 15.20 1.34 -14.76
C THR A 111 15.79 0.74 -13.50
N LYS A 112 15.34 1.18 -12.31
CA LYS A 112 15.79 0.61 -11.04
C LYS A 112 15.38 -0.85 -10.84
N SER A 113 14.18 -1.22 -11.28
CA SER A 113 13.68 -2.60 -11.21
C SER A 113 14.49 -3.54 -12.13
N PHE A 114 14.73 -3.13 -13.38
CA PHE A 114 15.51 -3.89 -14.35
C PHE A 114 17.00 -3.98 -14.02
N LEU A 115 17.62 -2.92 -13.49
CA LEU A 115 19.05 -2.95 -13.12
C LEU A 115 19.33 -3.87 -11.93
N LYS A 116 18.37 -4.06 -11.01
CA LYS A 116 18.52 -4.97 -9.87
C LYS A 116 18.31 -6.45 -10.23
N ASN A 117 17.81 -6.76 -11.44
CA ASN A 117 17.89 -8.12 -11.98
C ASN A 117 19.33 -8.52 -12.36
N LYS A 118 20.28 -7.57 -12.41
CA LYS A 118 21.71 -7.85 -12.27
C LYS A 118 22.08 -7.85 -10.78
N PRO A 119 22.86 -8.83 -10.30
CA PRO A 119 23.15 -8.95 -8.87
C PRO A 119 24.06 -7.81 -8.44
N GLN A 120 23.52 -6.72 -7.85
CA GLN A 120 24.24 -5.81 -6.94
C GLN A 120 23.34 -4.72 -6.29
N LYS A 121 23.48 -4.66 -4.96
CA LYS A 121 23.25 -3.60 -3.94
C LYS A 121 21.84 -3.01 -3.69
N PRO A 122 21.42 -2.90 -2.40
CA PRO A 122 20.10 -2.36 -2.03
C PRO A 122 19.95 -0.88 -2.38
N SER A 123 18.75 -0.48 -2.80
CA SER A 123 18.41 0.92 -3.13
C SER A 123 18.11 1.72 -1.85
N PRO A 124 18.48 3.02 -1.77
CA PRO A 124 18.43 3.87 -0.57
C PRO A 124 17.06 4.09 0.11
N SER A 125 15.95 3.60 -0.45
CA SER A 125 14.60 3.85 0.07
C SER A 125 14.24 2.97 1.28
N GLU A 126 14.95 1.87 1.49
CA GLU A 126 14.86 1.05 2.72
C GLU A 126 15.68 1.64 3.89
N GLN A 127 16.47 2.69 3.66
CA GLN A 127 17.37 3.24 4.67
C GLN A 127 16.77 4.39 5.49
N MET A 128 15.63 4.97 5.07
CA MET A 128 15.04 6.12 5.77
C MET A 128 14.16 5.74 6.98
N GLU A 129 13.71 4.48 7.08
CA GLU A 129 12.95 3.98 8.25
C GLU A 129 13.84 3.25 9.27
N ASN A 130 14.93 2.62 8.82
CA ASN A 130 15.85 1.89 9.71
C ASN A 130 16.91 2.78 10.39
N GLY A 131 17.00 4.06 9.99
CA GLY A 131 17.95 5.03 10.54
C GLY A 131 17.47 5.79 11.78
N ALA A 132 16.19 5.67 12.16
CA ALA A 132 15.61 6.47 13.25
C ALA A 132 15.57 5.75 14.61
N SER A 133 15.79 4.43 14.68
CA SER A 133 15.84 3.67 15.94
C SER A 133 17.29 3.42 16.39
N SER A 134 18.06 4.49 16.58
CA SER A 134 19.23 4.45 17.45
C SER A 134 19.54 5.84 17.96
N PRO A 135 19.38 6.07 19.28
CA PRO A 135 20.37 6.88 19.97
C PRO A 135 20.92 6.16 21.22
N LEU A 136 22.27 6.20 21.29
CA LEU A 136 23.11 6.40 22.48
C LEU A 136 23.20 5.24 23.48
N LYS A 137 24.29 4.44 23.44
CA LYS A 137 25.63 4.70 24.04
C LYS A 137 25.62 4.59 25.58
N GLY A 138 26.25 3.53 26.07
CA GLY A 138 26.72 3.45 27.47
C GLY A 138 26.86 2.01 27.98
N ASN A 139 28.00 1.37 27.66
CA ASN A 139 28.62 0.36 28.52
C ASN A 139 29.94 0.99 29.02
N PRO A 140 30.64 0.49 30.05
CA PRO A 140 30.68 -0.89 30.54
C PRO A 140 29.67 -1.27 31.63
#